data_AF-A0A2N8TAQ1-F1
#
_entry.id   AF-A0A2N8TAQ1-F1
#
_cell.length_a   1.000
_cell.length_b   1.000
_cell.length_c   1.000
_cell.angle_alpha   90.00
_cell.angle_beta   90.00
_cell.angle_gamma   90.00
#
_symmetry.space_group_name_H-M   'P 1'
#
loop_
_entity.id
_entity.type
_entity.pdbx_description
1 polymer ?
#
loop_
_entity_poly.entity_id
_entity_poly.type
_entity_poly.pdbx_seq_one_letter_code
_entity_poly.pdbx_strand_id
1 'polypeptide(L)'
;APRPAYAAEDSADHARRLLRRAENADRPGAETAALLATASGHQIAQAFGRPCRAGRGGRANLGFSLYEHAFLLRDGEEVSLWEVEHTATPDGRHMCEVYVSEDAAREAMERRAAQLS
;
A
#
# COMPACT_ATOMS: atom_id res chain seq x y z
N ALA A 1 0.51 19.34 -7.10
CA ALA A 1 0.47 19.77 -5.69
C ALA A 1 1.83 19.47 -5.07
N PRO A 2 2.35 20.28 -4.12
CA PRO A 2 3.56 19.91 -3.41
C PRO A 2 3.33 18.57 -2.69
N ARG A 3 4.29 17.65 -2.79
CA ARG A 3 4.27 16.42 -1.99
C ARG A 3 4.32 16.79 -0.50
N PRO A 4 3.53 16.15 0.37
CA PRO A 4 3.67 16.33 1.82
C PRO A 4 5.14 16.17 2.24
N ALA A 5 5.59 16.94 3.22
CA ALA A 5 6.94 16.74 3.74
C ALA A 5 7.08 15.32 4.33
N TYR A 6 8.21 14.67 4.10
CA TYR A 6 8.55 13.39 4.73
C TYR A 6 8.51 13.53 6.25
N ALA A 7 7.76 12.65 6.92
CA ALA A 7 7.84 12.50 8.36
C ALA A 7 9.14 11.76 8.70
N ALA A 8 10.05 12.41 9.42
CA ALA A 8 11.36 11.85 9.73
C ALA A 8 11.29 10.80 10.87
N GLU A 9 10.49 11.08 11.89
CA GLU A 9 10.38 10.24 13.09
C GLU A 9 9.73 8.88 12.77
N ASP A 10 10.24 7.83 13.41
CA ASP A 10 9.71 6.45 13.35
C ASP A 10 9.61 5.80 11.97
N SER A 11 10.29 6.33 10.94
CA SER A 11 10.20 5.82 9.56
C SER A 11 10.52 4.33 9.42
N ALA A 12 11.58 3.85 10.07
CA ALA A 12 11.93 2.44 10.10
C ALA A 12 10.88 1.58 10.84
N ASP A 13 10.26 2.10 11.92
CA ASP A 13 9.18 1.37 12.60
C ASP A 13 7.88 1.38 11.79
N HIS A 14 7.60 2.46 11.05
CA HIS A 14 6.48 2.52 10.11
C HIS A 14 6.62 1.43 9.03
N ALA A 15 7.78 1.32 8.39
CA ALA A 15 8.06 0.23 7.44
C ALA A 15 7.88 -1.15 8.09
N ARG A 16 8.40 -1.34 9.32
CA ARG A 16 8.27 -2.59 10.06
C ARG A 16 6.81 -2.96 10.34
N ARG A 17 5.97 -1.98 10.70
CA ARG A 17 4.52 -2.19 10.92
C ARG A 17 3.81 -2.52 9.60
N LEU A 18 4.13 -1.81 8.52
CA LEU A 18 3.58 -2.04 7.18
C LEU A 18 3.86 -3.49 6.70
N LEU A 19 5.09 -3.95 6.80
CA LEU A 19 5.46 -5.31 6.35
C LEU A 19 4.84 -6.41 7.22
N ARG A 20 4.59 -6.15 8.51
CA ARG A 20 3.94 -7.12 9.40
C ARG A 20 2.47 -7.33 9.09
N ARG A 21 1.75 -6.28 8.66
CA ARG A 21 0.33 -6.36 8.30
C ARG A 21 0.10 -6.98 6.92
N ALA A 22 1.13 -7.06 6.08
CA ALA A 22 1.03 -7.65 4.75
C ALA A 22 0.67 -9.14 4.87
N GLU A 23 -0.54 -9.48 4.42
CA GLU A 23 -1.13 -10.83 4.44
C GLU A 23 -0.91 -11.58 3.11
N ASN A 24 -0.47 -10.91 2.04
CA ASN A 24 -0.18 -11.55 0.76
C ASN A 24 1.09 -12.44 0.82
N ALA A 25 1.04 -13.58 0.14
CA ALA A 25 2.12 -14.57 0.15
C ALA A 25 3.41 -14.06 -0.52
N ASP A 26 3.27 -13.17 -1.51
CA ASP A 26 4.33 -12.52 -2.28
C ASP A 26 4.75 -11.15 -1.70
N ARG A 27 4.43 -10.88 -0.42
CA ARG A 27 4.83 -9.65 0.28
C ARG A 27 6.34 -9.42 0.25
N PRO A 28 6.80 -8.16 0.39
CA PRO A 28 8.22 -7.84 0.36
C PRO A 28 9.02 -8.61 1.42
N GLY A 29 10.17 -9.12 1.00
CA GLY A 29 11.00 -10.04 1.77
C GLY A 29 11.99 -9.36 2.72
N ALA A 30 12.90 -10.17 3.26
CA ALA A 30 13.92 -9.73 4.22
C ALA A 30 14.87 -8.66 3.66
N GLU A 31 15.17 -8.70 2.36
CA GLU A 31 16.00 -7.69 1.69
C GLU A 31 15.34 -6.30 1.72
N THR A 32 14.08 -6.21 1.32
CA THR A 32 13.29 -4.97 1.43
C THR A 32 13.20 -4.50 2.88
N ALA A 33 12.99 -5.42 3.83
CA ALA A 33 12.95 -5.08 5.25
C ALA A 33 14.28 -4.51 5.76
N ALA A 34 15.41 -5.08 5.34
CA ALA A 34 16.74 -4.61 5.69
C ALA A 34 17.03 -3.22 5.10
N LEU A 35 16.62 -2.98 3.85
CA LEU A 35 16.73 -1.68 3.20
C LEU A 35 15.94 -0.61 3.96
N LEU A 36 14.67 -0.90 4.25
CA LEU A 36 13.77 0.04 4.95
C LEU A 36 14.13 0.26 6.43
N ALA A 37 14.94 -0.61 7.03
CA ALA A 37 15.50 -0.35 8.36
C ALA A 37 16.44 0.87 8.38
N THR A 38 16.92 1.32 7.21
CA THR A 38 17.76 2.52 7.05
C THR A 38 16.96 3.78 6.75
N ALA A 39 15.63 3.70 6.64
CA ALA A 39 14.76 4.81 6.28
C ALA A 39 14.88 5.97 7.30
N SER A 40 15.06 7.16 6.76
CA SER A 40 15.18 8.42 7.49
C SER A 40 13.94 9.31 7.37
N GLY A 41 13.05 9.02 6.41
CA GLY A 41 11.77 9.68 6.25
C GLY A 41 10.73 8.75 5.62
N HIS A 42 9.45 9.02 5.88
CA HIS A 42 8.35 8.34 5.18
C HIS A 42 7.22 9.32 4.82
N GLN A 43 6.49 9.00 3.75
CA GLN A 43 5.29 9.70 3.32
C GLN A 43 4.23 8.67 2.95
N ILE A 44 2.97 8.96 3.27
CA ILE A 44 1.83 8.13 2.87
C ILE A 44 0.94 8.95 1.95
N ALA A 45 0.68 8.46 0.75
CA ALA A 45 -0.20 9.10 -0.23
C ALA A 45 -1.24 8.10 -0.73
N GLN A 46 -2.52 8.50 -0.75
CA GLN A 46 -3.56 7.67 -1.34
C GLN A 46 -3.58 7.84 -2.87
N ALA A 47 -3.29 6.77 -3.59
CA ALA A 47 -3.26 6.75 -5.06
C ALA A 47 -4.61 6.38 -5.69
N PHE A 48 -5.40 5.52 -5.03
CA PHE A 48 -6.74 5.09 -5.47
C PHE A 48 -7.68 4.89 -4.27
N GLY A 49 -8.99 5.05 -4.49
CA GLY A 49 -10.02 4.88 -3.44
C GLY A 49 -10.51 6.17 -2.78
N ARG A 50 -10.41 7.35 -3.44
CA ARG A 50 -10.99 8.61 -2.93
C ARG A 50 -12.47 8.42 -2.57
N PRO A 51 -13.00 9.16 -1.57
CA PRO A 51 -14.41 9.11 -1.22
C PRO A 51 -15.24 9.65 -2.39
N CYS A 52 -15.75 8.76 -3.23
CA CYS A 52 -16.88 9.08 -4.09
C CYS A 52 -18.05 9.40 -3.15
N ARG A 53 -18.40 10.68 -3.01
CA ARG A 53 -19.75 11.02 -2.55
C ARG A 53 -20.70 10.27 -3.47
N ALA A 54 -21.45 9.34 -2.89
CA ALA A 54 -22.28 8.37 -3.56
C ALA A 54 -23.03 8.97 -4.76
N GLY A 55 -22.48 8.76 -5.95
CA GLY A 55 -23.16 8.90 -7.23
C GLY A 55 -23.65 7.50 -7.61
N ARG A 56 -24.94 7.29 -7.45
CA ARG A 56 -25.69 6.07 -7.76
C ARG A 56 -25.39 5.56 -9.17
N GLY A 57 -24.72 4.41 -9.27
CA GLY A 57 -24.71 3.59 -10.50
C GLY A 57 -23.33 3.29 -11.06
N GLY A 58 -22.78 2.13 -10.67
CA GLY A 58 -21.59 1.54 -11.30
C GLY A 58 -21.00 0.46 -10.40
N ARG A 59 -21.02 -0.79 -10.87
CA ARG A 59 -20.65 -2.01 -10.13
C ARG A 59 -19.11 -2.13 -9.88
N ALA A 60 -18.48 -1.15 -9.23
CA ALA A 60 -17.02 -1.18 -9.03
C ALA A 60 -16.50 -0.47 -7.77
N ASN A 61 -17.31 -0.34 -6.71
CA ASN A 61 -16.79 0.08 -5.40
C ASN A 61 -16.48 -1.15 -4.55
N LEU A 62 -15.59 -2.03 -5.03
CA LEU A 62 -15.22 -3.30 -4.39
C LEU A 62 -14.40 -3.11 -3.08
N GLY A 63 -14.50 -1.96 -2.43
CA GLY A 63 -13.88 -1.70 -1.14
C GLY A 63 -12.36 -1.65 -1.16
N PHE A 64 -11.73 -1.43 -2.32
CA PHE A 64 -10.27 -1.30 -2.43
C PHE A 64 -9.81 0.15 -2.19
N SER A 65 -8.74 0.29 -1.42
CA SER A 65 -7.92 1.51 -1.31
C SER A 65 -6.47 1.18 -1.64
N LEU A 66 -5.81 2.08 -2.37
CA LEU A 66 -4.39 1.94 -2.73
C LEU A 66 -3.61 3.10 -2.12
N TYR A 67 -2.57 2.77 -1.35
CA TYR A 67 -1.68 3.72 -0.70
C TYR A 67 -0.24 3.50 -1.16
N GLU A 68 0.43 4.60 -1.51
CA GLU A 68 1.87 4.65 -1.65
C GLU A 68 2.49 5.00 -0.30
N HIS A 69 3.42 4.16 0.16
CA HIS A 69 4.32 4.42 1.27
C HIS A 69 5.72 4.67 0.71
N ALA A 70 6.06 5.94 0.50
CA ALA A 70 7.39 6.34 0.07
C ALA A 70 8.32 6.46 1.28
N PHE A 71 9.52 5.92 1.18
CA PHE A 71 10.55 5.96 2.21
C PHE A 71 11.81 6.61 1.66
N LEU A 72 12.30 7.64 2.34
CA LEU A 72 13.58 8.27 2.05
C LEU A 72 14.68 7.54 2.83
N LEU A 73 15.63 6.95 2.12
CA LEU A 73 16.78 6.25 2.68
C LEU A 73 17.89 7.22 3.10
N ARG A 74 18.89 6.71 3.82
CA ARG A 74 20.00 7.54 4.35
C ARG A 74 20.94 8.07 3.27
N ASP A 75 21.06 7.36 2.15
CA ASP A 75 21.79 7.78 0.96
C ASP A 75 21.04 8.82 0.11
N GLY A 76 19.79 9.13 0.48
CA GLY A 76 18.92 10.05 -0.23
C GLY A 76 18.09 9.41 -1.34
N GLU A 77 18.19 8.09 -1.55
CA GLU A 77 17.31 7.37 -2.46
C GLU A 77 15.90 7.22 -1.89
N GLU A 78 14.92 7.14 -2.77
CA GLU A 78 13.51 6.95 -2.43
C GLU A 78 13.05 5.56 -2.84
N VAL A 79 12.40 4.85 -1.93
CA VAL A 79 11.81 3.53 -2.18
C VAL A 79 10.33 3.58 -1.82
N SER A 80 9.47 3.21 -2.76
CA SER A 80 8.03 3.12 -2.52
C SER A 80 7.57 1.68 -2.31
N LEU A 81 6.74 1.46 -1.30
CA LEU A 81 5.90 0.29 -1.16
C LEU A 81 4.44 0.65 -1.43
N TRP A 82 3.70 -0.27 -2.01
CA TRP A 82 2.32 -0.08 -2.42
C TRP A 82 1.42 -0.99 -1.61
N GLU A 83 0.54 -0.38 -0.83
CA GLU A 83 -0.45 -1.11 -0.06
C GLU A 83 -1.80 -1.13 -0.76
N VAL A 84 -2.38 -2.32 -0.87
CA VAL A 84 -3.80 -2.52 -1.17
C VAL A 84 -4.52 -2.90 0.13
N GLU A 85 -5.47 -2.07 0.54
CA GLU A 85 -6.43 -2.40 1.60
C GLU A 85 -7.78 -2.77 0.97
N HIS A 86 -8.38 -3.90 1.37
CA HIS A 86 -9.68 -4.29 0.86
C HIS A 86 -10.47 -5.25 1.75
N THR A 87 -11.77 -5.41 1.46
CA THR A 87 -12.64 -6.45 2.05
C THR A 87 -13.08 -7.50 1.03
N ALA A 88 -12.42 -7.55 -0.13
CA ALA A 88 -12.62 -8.54 -1.19
C ALA A 88 -12.09 -9.95 -0.83
N THR A 89 -12.53 -10.48 0.30
CA THR A 89 -12.23 -11.82 0.81
C THR A 89 -13.53 -12.61 0.97
N PRO A 90 -13.52 -13.96 0.90
CA PRO A 90 -14.75 -14.75 1.03
C PRO A 90 -15.51 -14.51 2.34
N ASP A 91 -14.80 -14.18 3.43
CA ASP A 91 -15.35 -13.85 4.74
C ASP A 91 -15.60 -12.34 4.95
N GLY A 92 -15.29 -11.50 3.96
CA GLY A 92 -15.43 -10.05 4.03
C GLY A 92 -14.47 -9.36 5.01
N ARG A 93 -13.48 -10.08 5.54
CA ARG A 93 -12.46 -9.56 6.44
C ARG A 93 -11.58 -8.54 5.73
N HIS A 94 -11.21 -7.49 6.46
CA HIS A 94 -10.20 -6.53 6.02
C HIS A 94 -8.86 -7.23 5.78
N MET A 95 -8.24 -6.93 4.65
CA MET A 95 -7.01 -7.52 4.16
C MET A 95 -6.05 -6.38 3.80
N CYS A 96 -4.80 -6.50 4.23
CA CYS A 96 -3.72 -5.61 3.82
C CYS A 96 -2.72 -6.40 2.97
N GLU A 97 -2.46 -5.93 1.76
CA GLU A 97 -1.46 -6.52 0.87
C GLU A 97 -0.44 -5.47 0.51
N VAL A 98 0.84 -5.84 0.49
CA VAL A 98 1.94 -4.92 0.22
C VAL A 98 2.76 -5.43 -0.95
N TYR A 99 3.11 -4.53 -1.85
CA TYR A 99 3.83 -4.79 -3.09
C TYR A 99 4.99 -3.81 -3.25
N VAL A 100 6.02 -4.22 -3.99
CA VAL A 100 7.19 -3.39 -4.29
C VAL A 100 6.96 -2.43 -5.47
N SER A 101 5.85 -2.59 -6.21
CA SER A 101 5.50 -1.73 -7.35
C SER A 101 4.00 -1.46 -7.42
N GLU A 102 3.65 -0.31 -8.02
CA GLU A 102 2.25 0.08 -8.26
C GLU A 102 1.56 -0.91 -9.20
N ASP A 103 2.23 -1.31 -10.27
CA ASP A 103 1.69 -2.24 -11.26
C ASP A 103 1.31 -3.58 -10.61
N ALA A 104 2.17 -4.15 -9.77
CA ALA A 104 1.86 -5.40 -9.08
C ALA A 104 0.64 -5.26 -8.13
N ALA A 105 0.54 -4.12 -7.45
CA ALA A 105 -0.61 -3.81 -6.60
C ALA A 105 -1.91 -3.68 -7.42
N ARG A 106 -1.87 -2.98 -8.56
CA ARG A 106 -3.03 -2.83 -9.45
C ARG A 106 -3.44 -4.15 -10.09
N GLU A 107 -2.50 -4.95 -10.58
CA GLU A 107 -2.75 -6.29 -11.11
C GLU A 107 -3.39 -7.20 -10.04
N ALA A 108 -2.93 -7.12 -8.79
CA ALA A 108 -3.55 -7.85 -7.69
C ALA A 108 -5.00 -7.41 -7.46
N MET A 109 -5.28 -6.11 -7.44
CA MET A 109 -6.64 -5.57 -7.32
C MET A 109 -7.56 -6.09 -8.43
N GLU A 110 -7.11 -6.08 -9.68
CA GLU A 110 -7.88 -6.59 -10.83
C GLU A 110 -8.16 -8.09 -10.70
N ARG A 111 -7.15 -8.89 -10.33
CA ARG A 111 -7.32 -10.34 -10.09
C ARG A 111 -8.33 -10.62 -8.98
N ARG A 112 -8.33 -9.84 -7.89
CA ARG A 112 -9.29 -10.02 -6.79
C ARG A 112 -10.69 -9.59 -7.18
N ALA A 113 -10.83 -8.49 -7.92
CA ALA A 113 -12.11 -8.05 -8.45
C ALA A 113 -12.77 -9.10 -9.35
N ALA A 114 -11.98 -9.77 -10.20
CA ALA A 114 -12.46 -10.82 -11.09
C ALA A 114 -12.92 -12.09 -10.33
N GLN A 115 -12.32 -12.41 -9.18
CA GLN A 115 -12.68 -13.59 -8.37
C GLN A 115 -14.00 -13.42 -7.60
N LEU A 116 -14.49 -12.19 -7.45
CA LEU A 116 -15.76 -11.87 -6.80
C LEU A 116 -16.95 -11.77 -7.77
N SER A 117 -16.69 -11.82 -9.08
CA SER A 117 -17.71 -11.71 -10.14
C SER A 117 -18.24 -13.07 -10.55
#